data_AF-A0A7K3M594-F1
#
_entry.id   AF-A0A7K3M594-F1
#
_cell.length_a   1.000
_cell.length_b   1.000
_cell.length_c   1.000
_cell.angle_alpha   90.00
_cell.angle_beta   90.00
_cell.angle_gamma   90.00
#
_symmetry.space_group_name_H-M   'P 1'
#
loop_
_entity.id
_entity.type
_entity.pdbx_description
1 polymer ?
#
loop_
_entity_poly.entity_id
_entity_poly.type
_entity_poly.pdbx_seq_one_letter_code
_entity_poly.pdbx_strand_id
1 'polypeptide(L)'
;MSRTAGKDPRDILLKPVVSEKSYSLLDENKYTFIVDPSANKTEIKIAVEKVFNVKVVSVNTANRPGKRRRTRFGMGKRPDTKRAIVAIADGQRIDIFSGPVS
;
A
#
# COMPACT_ATOMS: atom_id res chain seq x y z
N MET A 1 3.30 -7.67 -25.33
CA MET A 1 2.60 -8.62 -24.43
C MET A 1 3.43 -8.74 -23.15
N SER A 2 2.93 -8.18 -22.05
CA SER A 2 3.70 -8.01 -20.80
C SER A 2 3.95 -9.36 -20.12
N ARG A 3 5.18 -9.59 -19.65
CA ARG A 3 5.59 -10.82 -18.96
C ARG A 3 4.85 -10.91 -17.63
N THR A 4 3.89 -11.84 -17.53
CA THR A 4 3.35 -12.32 -16.26
C THR A 4 4.35 -13.30 -15.64
N ALA A 5 5.51 -12.80 -15.23
CA ALA A 5 6.36 -13.54 -14.30
C ALA A 5 5.88 -13.18 -12.89
N GLY A 6 5.32 -14.17 -12.18
CA GLY A 6 4.63 -14.00 -10.92
C GLY A 6 5.46 -13.26 -9.87
N LYS A 7 5.09 -12.01 -9.58
CA LYS A 7 5.43 -11.39 -8.30
C LYS A 7 4.57 -12.05 -7.23
N ASP A 8 5.16 -12.40 -6.09
CA ASP A 8 4.36 -12.84 -4.96
C ASP A 8 3.42 -11.69 -4.53
N PRO A 9 2.14 -11.97 -4.25
CA PRO A 9 1.21 -10.97 -3.70
C PRO A 9 1.77 -10.15 -2.53
N ARG A 10 2.61 -10.76 -1.69
CA ARG A 10 3.23 -10.15 -0.52
C ARG A 10 4.33 -9.15 -0.90
N ASP A 11 5.00 -9.34 -2.03
CA ASP A 11 6.03 -8.40 -2.51
C ASP A 11 5.42 -7.08 -3.01
N ILE A 12 4.15 -7.11 -3.43
CA ILE A 12 3.43 -5.92 -3.90
C ILE A 12 3.06 -5.00 -2.73
N LEU A 13 2.72 -5.57 -1.57
CA LEU A 13 2.24 -4.85 -0.38
C LEU A 13 3.37 -4.69 0.64
N LEU A 14 4.06 -3.55 0.60
CA LEU A 14 5.27 -3.35 1.38
C LEU A 14 5.00 -3.05 2.86
N LYS A 15 4.05 -2.14 3.16
CA LYS A 15 3.67 -1.77 4.54
C LYS A 15 2.42 -0.91 4.60
N PRO A 16 1.67 -0.92 5.73
CA PRO A 16 0.62 0.06 5.96
C PRO A 16 1.15 1.48 6.16
N VAL A 17 0.33 2.45 5.81
CA VAL A 17 0.58 3.87 6.13
C VAL A 17 -0.12 4.20 7.44
N VAL A 18 0.65 4.70 8.40
CA VAL A 18 0.16 5.21 9.68
C VAL A 18 0.23 6.74 9.66
N SER A 19 -0.94 7.39 9.74
CA SER A 19 -1.14 8.84 9.76
C SER A 19 -2.59 9.14 10.16
N GLU A 20 -2.88 10.33 10.67
CA GLU A 20 -4.26 10.74 11.02
C GLU A 20 -5.24 10.52 9.87
N LYS A 21 -4.87 10.97 8.66
CA LYS A 21 -5.70 10.76 7.45
C LYS A 21 -5.94 9.29 7.13
N SER A 22 -4.94 8.42 7.30
CA SER A 22 -5.15 7.00 7.02
C SER A 22 -6.05 6.36 8.07
N TYR A 23 -6.04 6.82 9.32
CA TYR A 23 -6.99 6.40 10.35
C TYR A 23 -8.41 6.90 10.04
N SER A 24 -8.59 8.16 9.64
CA SER A 24 -9.92 8.67 9.25
C SER A 24 -10.54 7.89 8.08
N LEU A 25 -9.71 7.39 7.17
CA LEU A 25 -10.18 6.56 6.05
C LEU A 25 -10.58 5.14 6.48
N LEU A 26 -10.11 4.65 7.63
CA LEU A 26 -10.52 3.33 8.15
C LEU A 26 -12.02 3.29 8.46
N ASP A 27 -12.57 4.40 8.96
CA ASP A 27 -14.00 4.53 9.27
C ASP A 27 -14.87 4.37 8.00
N GLU A 28 -14.30 4.64 6.82
CA GLU A 28 -14.93 4.46 5.51
C GLU A 28 -14.51 3.14 4.82
N ASN A 29 -14.00 2.14 5.56
CA ASN A 29 -13.50 0.87 5.01
C ASN A 29 -12.39 1.04 3.95
N LYS A 30 -11.59 2.12 4.06
CA LYS A 30 -10.48 2.42 3.14
C LYS A 30 -9.14 2.29 3.83
N TYR A 31 -8.30 1.45 3.26
CA TYR A 31 -6.99 1.10 3.81
C TYR A 31 -5.87 1.62 2.94
N THR A 32 -4.85 2.21 3.56
CA THR A 32 -3.73 2.82 2.83
C THR A 32 -2.45 2.03 3.00
N PHE A 33 -1.87 1.58 1.88
CA PHE A 33 -0.62 0.84 1.83
C PHE A 33 0.44 1.60 1.04
N ILE A 34 1.71 1.40 1.40
CA ILE A 34 2.83 1.65 0.50
C ILE A 34 3.03 0.36 -0.28
N VAL A 35 3.11 0.50 -1.60
CA VAL A 35 3.17 -0.60 -2.55
C VAL A 35 4.40 -0.48 -3.45
N ASP A 36 4.74 -1.57 -4.13
CA ASP A 36 5.77 -1.60 -5.16
C ASP A 36 5.52 -0.48 -6.22
N PRO A 37 6.50 0.41 -6.48
CA PRO A 37 6.35 1.52 -7.43
C PRO A 37 6.09 1.10 -8.89
N SER A 38 6.39 -0.13 -9.27
CA SER A 38 6.10 -0.70 -10.58
C SER A 38 4.73 -1.38 -10.65
N ALA A 39 4.08 -1.66 -9.51
CA ALA A 39 2.79 -2.38 -9.48
C ALA A 39 1.63 -1.58 -10.09
N ASN A 40 0.77 -2.27 -10.84
CA ASN A 40 -0.46 -1.69 -11.40
C ASN A 40 -1.66 -1.85 -10.43
N LYS A 41 -2.76 -1.14 -10.71
CA LYS A 41 -3.96 -1.18 -9.84
C LYS A 41 -4.59 -2.58 -9.74
N THR A 42 -4.56 -3.34 -10.83
CA THR A 42 -5.12 -4.70 -10.90
C THR A 42 -4.30 -5.69 -10.06
N GLU A 43 -2.98 -5.58 -10.10
CA GLU A 43 -2.04 -6.34 -9.29
C GLU A 43 -2.24 -6.05 -7.80
N ILE A 44 -2.35 -4.77 -7.43
CA ILE A 44 -2.62 -4.36 -6.04
C ILE A 44 -3.97 -4.93 -5.56
N LYS A 45 -5.01 -4.87 -6.41
CA LYS A 45 -6.32 -5.45 -6.11
C LYS A 45 -6.19 -6.94 -5.80
N ILE A 46 -5.60 -7.70 -6.73
CA ILE A 46 -5.42 -9.15 -6.59
C ILE A 46 -4.56 -9.46 -5.35
N ALA A 47 -3.54 -8.65 -5.08
CA ALA A 47 -2.65 -8.85 -3.94
C ALA A 47 -3.39 -8.69 -2.60
N VAL A 48 -4.17 -7.62 -2.45
CA VAL A 48 -4.96 -7.39 -1.22
C VAL A 48 -6.02 -8.48 -1.03
N GLU A 49 -6.73 -8.84 -2.10
CA GLU A 49 -7.75 -9.91 -2.02
C GLU A 49 -7.13 -11.24 -1.60
N LYS A 50 -5.95 -11.61 -2.13
CA LYS A 50 -5.26 -12.87 -1.79
C LYS A 50 -4.62 -12.88 -0.41
N VAL A 51 -3.97 -11.78 -0.01
CA VAL A 51 -3.22 -11.72 1.26
C VAL A 51 -4.16 -11.66 2.46
N PHE A 52 -5.26 -10.91 2.34
CA PHE A 52 -6.17 -10.67 3.46
C PHE A 52 -7.51 -11.40 3.34
N ASN A 53 -7.74 -12.14 2.26
CA ASN A 53 -8.99 -12.86 1.98
C ASN A 53 -10.24 -11.95 2.07
N VAL A 54 -10.13 -10.75 1.51
CA VAL A 54 -11.19 -9.74 1.44
C VAL A 54 -11.59 -9.46 -0.01
N LYS A 55 -12.71 -8.78 -0.21
CA LYS A 55 -13.20 -8.31 -1.51
C LYS A 55 -12.89 -6.83 -1.68
N VAL A 56 -12.19 -6.49 -2.75
CA VAL A 56 -11.80 -5.10 -3.04
C VAL A 56 -12.78 -4.47 -4.03
N VAL A 57 -13.33 -3.32 -3.65
CA VAL A 57 -14.27 -2.52 -4.46
C VAL A 57 -13.48 -1.64 -5.43
N SER A 58 -12.53 -0.86 -4.92
CA SER A 58 -11.76 0.08 -5.74
C SER A 58 -10.35 0.31 -5.22
N VAL A 59 -9.44 0.70 -6.11
CA VAL A 59 -8.03 0.99 -5.81
C VAL A 59 -7.63 2.34 -6.41
N ASN A 60 -7.17 3.24 -5.54
CA ASN A 60 -6.65 4.55 -5.90
C ASN A 60 -5.17 4.62 -5.57
N THR A 61 -4.35 4.99 -6.55
CA THR A 61 -2.89 5.02 -6.41
C THR A 61 -2.35 6.43 -6.57
N ALA A 62 -1.37 6.81 -5.75
CA ALA A 62 -0.67 8.08 -5.85
C ALA A 62 0.85 7.86 -5.74
N ASN A 63 1.60 8.42 -6.68
CA ASN A 63 3.06 8.45 -6.61
C ASN A 63 3.51 9.65 -5.78
N ARG A 64 4.36 9.42 -4.78
CA ARG A 64 4.88 10.47 -3.91
C ARG A 64 6.40 10.58 -4.08
N PRO A 65 6.92 11.73 -4.54
CA PRO A 65 8.35 11.94 -4.62
C PRO A 65 8.97 12.01 -3.21
N GLY A 66 10.10 11.36 -3.04
CA GLY A 66 10.93 11.38 -1.86
C GLY A 66 11.54 12.77 -1.68
N LYS A 67 11.50 13.25 -0.43
CA LYS A 67 12.02 14.57 -0.08
C LYS A 67 13.55 14.60 -0.18
N ARG A 68 14.09 15.67 -0.75
CA ARG A 68 15.52 16.00 -0.66
C ARG A 68 15.87 16.41 0.78
N ARG A 69 17.02 15.95 1.27
CA ARG A 69 17.52 16.21 2.62
C ARG A 69 19.02 16.48 2.56
N ARG A 70 19.46 17.53 3.25
CA ARG A 70 20.87 17.85 3.40
C ARG A 70 21.49 16.91 4.43
N THR A 71 22.67 16.43 4.13
CA THR A 71 23.53 15.62 5.01
C THR A 71 24.91 16.27 5.07
N ARG A 72 25.78 15.81 5.97
CA ARG A 72 27.17 16.28 6.08
C ARG A 72 27.92 16.19 4.74
N PHE A 73 27.62 15.16 3.94
CA PHE A 73 28.31 14.85 2.68
C PHE A 73 27.63 15.45 1.44
N GLY A 74 26.51 16.16 1.58
CA GLY A 74 25.80 16.78 0.46
C GLY A 74 24.27 16.59 0.50
N MET A 75 23.63 16.79 -0.66
CA MET A 75 22.18 16.69 -0.82
C MET A 75 21.77 15.27 -1.20
N GLY A 76 21.16 14.53 -0.27
CA GLY A 76 20.54 13.22 -0.53
C GLY A 76 19.06 13.32 -0.86
N LYS A 77 18.47 12.24 -1.39
CA LYS A 77 17.03 12.11 -1.64
C LYS A 77 16.51 10.82 -1.00
N ARG A 78 15.36 10.89 -0.34
CA ARG A 78 14.64 9.68 0.10
C ARG A 78 14.08 8.93 -1.12
N PRO A 79 13.84 7.61 -1.02
CA PRO A 79 13.20 6.86 -2.10
C PRO A 79 11.80 7.40 -2.39
N ASP A 80 11.42 7.35 -3.67
CA ASP A 80 10.06 7.62 -4.11
C ASP A 80 9.17 6.44 -3.71
N THR A 81 7.91 6.72 -3.37
CA THR A 81 6.98 5.69 -2.90
C THR A 81 5.67 5.78 -3.66
N LYS A 82 5.06 4.64 -3.97
CA LYS A 82 3.67 4.59 -4.42
C LYS A 82 2.77 4.25 -3.24
N ARG A 83 1.69 5.00 -3.08
CA ARG A 83 0.64 4.73 -2.09
C ARG A 83 -0.59 4.20 -2.80
N ALA A 84 -1.24 3.21 -2.21
CA ALA A 84 -2.51 2.68 -2.65
C ALA A 84 -3.54 2.85 -1.53
N ILE A 85 -4.64 3.54 -1.81
CA ILE A 85 -5.84 3.58 -0.99
C ILE A 85 -6.80 2.55 -1.59
N VAL A 86 -7.15 1.56 -0.79
CA VAL A 86 -7.94 0.40 -1.20
C VAL A 86 -9.23 0.40 -0.42
N ALA A 87 -10.35 0.48 -1.14
CA ALA A 87 -11.68 0.34 -0.55
C ALA A 87 -12.09 -1.14 -0.60
N ILE A 88 -12.48 -1.69 0.54
CA ILE A 88 -13.00 -3.06 0.63
C ILE A 88 -14.53 -3.07 0.70
N ALA A 89 -15.13 -4.23 0.48
CA ALA A 89 -16.57 -4.41 0.60
C ALA A 89 -17.04 -4.23 2.05
N ASP A 90 -18.27 -3.76 2.21
CA ASP A 90 -18.87 -3.55 3.52
C ASP A 90 -18.97 -4.86 4.32
N GLY A 91 -18.79 -4.75 5.64
CA GLY A 91 -18.82 -5.90 6.55
C GLY A 91 -17.52 -6.71 6.63
N GLN A 92 -16.51 -6.38 5.82
CA GLN A 92 -15.17 -6.97 5.93
C GLN A 92 -14.21 -6.03 6.63
N ARG A 93 -13.17 -6.58 7.25
CA ARG A 93 -12.15 -5.80 7.95
C ARG A 93 -10.78 -6.41 7.73
N ILE A 94 -9.78 -5.56 7.54
CA ILE A 94 -8.38 -5.99 7.51
C ILE A 94 -7.79 -5.71 8.88
N ASP A 95 -7.24 -6.74 9.51
CA ASP A 95 -6.43 -6.55 10.72
C ASP A 95 -5.00 -6.19 10.32
N ILE A 96 -4.69 -4.89 10.37
CA ILE A 96 -3.41 -4.36 9.89
C ILE A 96 -2.45 -4.04 11.05
N PHE A 97 -2.95 -4.08 12.28
CA PHE A 97 -2.20 -3.68 13.47
C PHE A 97 -1.95 -4.84 14.44
N SER A 98 -2.53 -6.02 14.20
CA SER A 98 -2.16 -7.27 14.86
C SER A 98 -0.82 -7.80 14.32
N GLY A 99 0.26 -7.14 14.70
CA GLY A 99 1.54 -7.82 14.87
C GLY A 99 1.55 -8.57 16.20
N PRO A 100 2.38 -9.62 16.38
CA PRO A 100 2.48 -10.29 17.66
C PRO A 100 2.93 -9.27 18.70
N VAL A 101 2.08 -9.00 19.69
CA VAL A 101 2.52 -8.42 20.95
C VAL A 101 3.44 -9.46 21.60
N SER A 102 4.72 -9.14 21.67
CA SER A 102 5.73 -9.86 22.47
C SER A 102 6.50 -8.82 23.27
#